data_AF-R7JCY2-F1
#
_entry.id   AF-R7JCY2-F1
#
_cell.length_a   1.000
_cell.length_b   1.000
_cell.length_c   1.000
_cell.angle_alpha   90.00
_cell.angle_beta   90.00
_cell.angle_gamma   90.00
#
_symmetry.space_group_name_H-M   'P 1'
#
loop_
_entity.id
_entity.type
_entity.pdbx_description
1 polymer ?
#
loop_
_entity_poly.entity_id
_entity_poly.type
_entity_poly.pdbx_seq_one_letter_code
_entity_poly.pdbx_strand_id
1 'polypeptide(L)'
;MPSYIGTSIENRPAWMNRNEKLHLQLHNQQTKGNIPTVQDAIKYINAWLEYRNQKACPNDRSRSIQEVLNSVRKQDINKSALDYLMMKTESRTINKHGITFLGMHYRSDVILGLRDKVYVRYSLFDLSKVQVYSMKGEFLCVAHRVQKVHPMANVLGTVKDMEEYKQQYQRQQKIKSRLVKQIKKTFTKDELQVLEIEPEPVLEIEEQPKPKRERKLTSRERQMNVPMFNSNYEKYEWLMENGCTNPEQRKWLADYIRSDEYINIYGDENDEKNIY
;
A
#
# COMPACT_ATOMS: atom_id res chain seq x y z
N MET A 1 25.21 18.23 56.88
CA MET A 1 23.95 18.86 56.38
C MET A 1 23.38 17.95 55.31
N PRO A 2 22.12 17.47 55.42
CA PRO A 2 21.58 16.52 54.45
C PRO A 2 21.27 17.27 53.14
N SER A 3 22.19 17.09 52.18
CA SER A 3 22.13 17.58 50.81
C SER A 3 21.19 16.71 49.97
N TYR A 4 20.26 17.38 49.27
CA TYR A 4 19.49 16.95 48.09
C TYR A 4 18.92 15.51 48.07
N ILE A 5 17.59 15.40 48.25
CA ILE A 5 16.83 14.16 48.08
C ILE A 5 15.76 14.43 47.02
N GLY A 6 15.98 13.93 45.80
CA GLY A 6 15.03 14.02 44.69
C GLY A 6 15.56 13.29 43.48
N THR A 7 15.15 12.04 43.29
CA THR A 7 15.54 11.18 42.16
C THR A 7 14.68 11.39 40.91
N SER A 8 13.55 12.11 41.02
CA SER A 8 12.63 12.43 39.91
C SER A 8 11.85 13.71 40.21
N ILE A 9 11.22 14.30 39.17
CA ILE A 9 10.38 15.51 39.30
C ILE A 9 9.17 15.27 40.22
N GLU A 10 8.70 14.02 40.27
CA GLU A 10 7.54 13.57 41.07
C GLU A 10 7.86 13.49 42.57
N ASN A 11 9.12 13.21 42.93
CA ASN A 11 9.57 13.05 44.31
C ASN A 11 10.12 14.35 44.92
N ARG A 12 9.84 15.50 44.31
CA ARG A 12 10.34 16.80 44.78
C ARG A 12 9.57 17.21 46.05
N PRO A 13 10.25 17.61 47.14
CA PRO A 13 9.57 17.95 48.38
C PRO A 13 8.70 19.21 48.25
N ALA A 14 7.53 19.20 48.88
CA ALA A 14 6.43 20.16 48.70
C ALA A 14 6.81 21.64 48.86
N TRP A 15 7.80 21.97 49.68
CA TRP A 15 8.29 23.35 49.87
C TRP A 15 9.08 23.91 48.68
N MET A 16 9.53 23.03 47.78
CA MET A 16 10.22 23.36 46.52
C MET A 16 9.24 23.56 45.35
N ASN A 17 7.97 23.19 45.53
CA ASN A 17 6.88 23.35 44.57
C ASN A 17 6.08 24.64 44.82
N ARG A 18 6.78 25.78 44.92
CA ARG A 18 6.13 27.08 45.14
C ARG A 18 5.20 27.41 43.95
N ASN A 19 3.97 27.80 44.26
CA ASN A 19 2.93 28.23 43.30
C ASN A 19 2.50 27.20 42.25
N GLU A 20 2.89 25.93 42.34
CA GLU A 20 2.53 24.90 41.36
C GLU A 20 1.00 24.71 41.25
N LYS A 21 0.29 24.67 42.39
CA LYS A 21 -1.18 24.58 42.42
C LYS A 21 -1.86 25.75 41.72
N LEU A 22 -1.32 26.96 41.88
CA LEU A 22 -1.83 28.16 41.21
C LEU A 22 -1.59 28.09 39.70
N HIS A 23 -0.39 27.68 39.27
CA HIS A 23 -0.08 27.51 37.85
C HIS A 23 -0.93 26.43 37.19
N LEU A 24 -1.19 25.31 37.88
CA LEU A 24 -2.10 24.27 37.40
C LEU A 24 -3.53 24.80 37.28
N GLN A 25 -4.03 25.58 38.25
CA GLN A 25 -5.35 26.20 38.19
C GLN A 25 -5.46 27.18 37.02
N LEU A 26 -4.48 28.06 36.84
CA LEU A 26 -4.44 29.01 35.71
C LEU A 26 -4.35 28.28 34.37
N HIS A 27 -3.50 27.26 34.26
CA HIS A 27 -3.38 26.43 33.06
C HIS A 27 -4.69 25.71 32.76
N ASN A 28 -5.37 25.15 33.76
CA ASN A 28 -6.64 24.47 33.60
C ASN A 28 -7.77 25.45 33.22
N GLN A 29 -7.78 26.66 33.76
CA GLN A 29 -8.73 27.72 33.38
C GLN A 29 -8.52 28.18 31.93
N GLN A 30 -7.27 28.41 31.52
CA GLN A 30 -6.93 28.91 30.18
C GLN A 30 -7.08 27.84 29.11
N THR A 31 -6.65 26.62 29.40
CA THR A 31 -6.49 25.54 28.42
C THR A 31 -7.63 24.54 28.46
N LYS A 32 -8.49 24.58 29.50
CA LYS A 32 -9.58 23.61 29.74
C LYS A 32 -9.10 22.16 29.70
N GLY A 33 -7.85 21.91 30.12
CA GLY A 33 -7.22 20.59 30.10
C GLY A 33 -6.73 20.10 28.72
N ASN A 34 -6.78 20.92 27.67
CA ASN A 34 -6.36 20.51 26.33
C ASN A 34 -4.85 20.69 26.13
N ILE A 35 -4.07 19.63 26.32
CA ILE A 35 -2.62 19.68 26.09
C ILE A 35 -2.37 19.62 24.58
N PRO A 36 -1.64 20.60 23.98
CA PRO A 36 -1.39 20.61 22.54
C PRO A 36 -0.62 19.35 22.13
N THR A 37 -1.06 18.73 21.04
CA THR A 37 -0.33 17.60 20.48
C THR A 37 0.97 18.08 19.82
N VAL A 38 1.89 17.16 19.54
CA VAL A 38 3.12 17.48 18.78
C VAL A 38 2.77 18.10 17.41
N GLN A 39 1.67 17.65 16.79
CA GLN A 39 1.19 18.19 15.51
C GLN A 39 0.69 19.64 15.67
N ASP A 40 -0.06 19.92 16.74
CA ASP A 40 -0.51 21.29 17.04
C ASP A 40 0.67 22.21 17.33
N ALA A 41 1.67 21.73 18.08
CA ALA A 41 2.89 22.49 18.35
C ALA A 41 3.64 22.85 17.06
N ILE A 42 3.77 21.91 16.12
CA ILE A 42 4.35 22.18 14.79
C ILE A 42 3.54 23.27 14.07
N LYS A 43 2.21 23.19 14.10
CA LYS A 43 1.33 24.20 13.50
C LYS A 43 1.53 25.58 14.12
N TYR A 44 1.60 25.68 15.44
CA TYR A 44 1.82 26.94 16.15
C TYR A 44 3.20 27.54 15.85
N ILE A 45 4.24 26.71 15.78
CA ILE A 45 5.59 27.15 15.40
C ILE A 45 5.57 27.70 13.97
N ASN A 46 4.92 27.01 13.03
CA ASN A 46 4.82 27.47 11.64
C ASN A 46 4.04 28.80 11.55
N ALA A 47 2.90 28.91 12.23
CA ALA A 47 2.13 30.15 12.28
C ALA A 47 2.94 31.32 12.88
N TRP A 48 3.73 31.04 13.92
CA TRP A 48 4.62 32.04 14.50
C TRP A 48 5.74 32.45 13.53
N LEU A 49 6.33 31.50 12.79
CA LEU A 49 7.33 31.79 11.77
C LEU A 49 6.75 32.65 10.64
N GLU A 50 5.55 32.34 10.16
CA GLU A 50 4.84 33.15 9.17
C GLU A 50 4.61 34.57 9.68
N TYR A 51 4.06 34.71 10.89
CA TYR A 51 3.86 36.01 11.53
C TYR A 51 5.17 36.78 11.70
N ARG A 52 6.25 36.11 12.10
CA ARG A 52 7.58 36.72 12.25
C ARG A 52 8.12 37.19 10.91
N ASN A 53 7.97 36.40 9.86
CA ASN A 53 8.49 36.70 8.53
C ASN A 53 7.74 37.85 7.85
N GLN A 54 6.47 38.09 8.23
CA GLN A 54 5.67 39.23 7.77
C GLN A 54 6.11 40.57 8.39
N LYS A 55 6.82 40.57 9.51
CA LYS A 55 7.28 41.83 10.14
C LYS A 55 8.32 42.53 9.26
N ALA A 56 8.36 43.86 9.38
CA ALA A 56 9.39 44.68 8.74
C ALA A 56 10.78 44.27 9.22
N CYS A 57 11.76 44.26 8.31
CA CYS A 57 13.13 43.92 8.66
C CYS A 57 13.72 45.01 9.59
N PRO A 58 14.43 44.62 10.68
CA PRO A 58 15.07 45.60 11.57
C PRO A 58 16.08 46.51 10.85
N ASN A 59 16.75 45.99 9.81
CA ASN A 59 17.79 46.70 9.07
C ASN A 59 17.24 47.54 7.91
N ASP A 60 16.10 47.15 7.35
CA ASP A 60 15.41 47.89 6.28
C ASP A 60 13.89 47.82 6.51
N ARG A 61 13.33 48.95 6.98
CA ARG A 61 11.91 49.03 7.33
C ARG A 61 10.98 49.02 6.11
N SER A 62 11.52 49.15 4.89
CA SER A 62 10.72 49.17 3.66
C SER A 62 10.30 47.78 3.19
N ARG A 63 10.98 46.72 3.64
CA ARG A 63 10.76 45.34 3.20
C ARG A 63 10.41 44.42 4.36
N SER A 64 9.60 43.40 4.07
CA SER A 64 9.36 42.31 5.02
C SER A 64 10.60 41.43 5.18
N ILE A 65 10.73 40.77 6.34
CA ILE A 65 11.82 39.79 6.57
C ILE A 65 11.77 38.68 5.50
N GLN A 66 10.58 38.25 5.09
CA GLN A 66 10.39 37.25 4.04
C GLN A 66 10.95 37.70 2.69
N GLU A 67 10.70 38.94 2.26
CA GLU A 67 11.22 39.48 0.99
C GLU A 67 12.75 39.53 0.99
N VAL A 68 13.33 39.99 2.10
CA VAL A 68 14.79 40.02 2.25
C VAL A 68 15.36 38.61 2.16
N LEU A 69 14.80 37.63 2.89
CA LEU A 69 15.23 36.23 2.83
C LEU A 69 15.06 35.61 1.44
N ASN A 70 14.00 35.96 0.72
CA ASN A 70 13.76 35.49 -0.64
C ASN A 70 14.75 36.07 -1.66
N SER A 71 15.26 37.29 -1.42
CA SER A 71 16.28 37.93 -2.27
C SER A 71 17.66 37.31 -2.14
N VAL A 72 17.93 36.58 -1.06
CA VAL A 72 19.21 35.89 -0.84
C VAL A 72 19.37 34.76 -1.86
N ARG A 73 20.53 34.70 -2.51
CA ARG A 73 20.86 33.61 -3.45
C ARG A 73 20.82 32.27 -2.72
N LYS A 74 19.90 31.40 -3.13
CA LYS A 74 19.80 30.03 -2.61
C LYS A 74 20.81 29.14 -3.32
N GLN A 75 21.54 28.34 -2.55
CA GLN A 75 22.37 27.27 -3.11
C GLN A 75 21.48 26.07 -3.43
N ASP A 76 21.72 25.42 -4.56
CA ASP A 76 21.03 24.17 -4.90
C ASP A 76 21.68 23.01 -4.15
N ILE A 77 21.06 22.60 -3.05
CA ILE A 77 21.56 21.52 -2.20
C ILE A 77 20.86 20.23 -2.61
N ASN A 78 21.64 19.22 -2.97
CA ASN A 78 21.11 17.89 -3.24
C ASN A 78 20.55 17.28 -1.95
N LYS A 79 19.21 17.26 -1.85
CA LYS A 79 18.46 16.74 -0.69
C LYS A 79 18.84 15.31 -0.33
N SER A 80 19.07 14.46 -1.33
CA SER A 80 19.43 13.05 -1.07
C SER A 80 20.81 12.90 -0.43
N ALA A 81 21.76 13.75 -0.81
CA ALA A 81 23.10 13.77 -0.22
C ALA A 81 23.04 14.33 1.21
N LEU A 82 22.22 15.36 1.44
CA LEU A 82 22.00 15.90 2.77
C LEU A 82 21.34 14.87 3.69
N ASP A 83 20.29 14.20 3.23
CA ASP A 83 19.61 13.15 3.99
C ASP A 83 20.60 12.06 4.39
N TYR A 84 21.43 11.62 3.45
CA TYR A 84 22.47 10.62 3.70
C TYR A 84 23.49 11.05 4.77
N LEU A 85 23.88 12.34 4.79
CA LEU A 85 24.79 12.90 5.79
C LEU A 85 24.16 12.99 7.19
N MET A 86 22.84 13.20 7.25
CA MET A 86 22.10 13.34 8.51
C MET A 86 21.68 12.00 9.12
N MET A 87 21.88 10.88 8.41
CA MET A 87 21.53 9.55 8.93
C MET A 87 22.52 9.08 10.01
N LYS A 88 21.99 8.51 11.08
CA LYS A 88 22.80 7.85 12.10
C LYS A 88 23.15 6.44 11.63
N THR A 89 24.38 6.01 11.92
CA THR A 89 24.86 4.65 11.62
C THR A 89 24.91 3.80 12.89
N GLU A 90 24.36 2.60 12.85
CA GLU A 90 24.46 1.60 13.93
C GLU A 90 24.82 0.21 13.38
N SER A 91 25.65 -0.55 14.09
CA SER A 91 25.97 -1.93 13.71
C SER A 91 24.89 -2.90 14.23
N ARG A 92 24.35 -3.76 13.36
CA ARG A 92 23.37 -4.81 13.69
C ARG A 92 23.70 -6.11 12.96
N THR A 93 23.21 -7.23 13.48
CA THR A 93 23.33 -8.54 12.83
C THR A 93 22.09 -8.86 12.01
N ILE A 94 22.27 -9.40 10.81
CA ILE A 94 21.16 -9.92 10.00
C ILE A 94 20.77 -11.28 10.55
N ASN A 95 19.47 -11.45 10.86
CA ASN A 95 18.88 -12.73 11.22
C ASN A 95 18.24 -13.40 10.00
N LYS A 96 17.84 -14.68 10.12
CA LYS A 96 17.15 -15.45 9.07
C LYS A 96 15.99 -14.68 8.39
N HIS A 97 15.26 -13.88 9.16
CA HIS A 97 14.08 -13.17 8.68
C HIS A 97 14.32 -11.70 8.29
N GLY A 98 15.51 -11.15 8.56
CA GLY A 98 15.86 -9.76 8.32
C GLY A 98 16.57 -9.12 9.51
N ILE A 99 16.49 -7.79 9.62
CA ILE A 99 17.15 -7.00 10.66
C ILE A 99 16.10 -6.55 11.68
N THR A 100 16.38 -6.75 12.97
CA THR A 100 15.56 -6.18 14.05
C THR A 100 16.25 -4.95 14.60
N PHE A 101 15.55 -3.81 14.56
CA PHE A 101 16.10 -2.52 14.97
C PHE A 101 15.01 -1.64 15.61
N LEU A 102 15.28 -1.05 16.78
CA LEU A 102 14.31 -0.26 17.58
C LEU A 102 12.95 -0.96 17.81
N GLY A 103 12.98 -2.27 18.05
CA GLY A 103 11.75 -3.08 18.20
C GLY A 103 10.97 -3.31 16.90
N MET A 104 11.44 -2.78 15.77
CA MET A 104 10.85 -2.95 14.45
C MET A 104 11.62 -4.00 13.65
N HIS A 105 10.95 -4.63 12.69
CA HIS A 105 11.55 -5.60 11.78
C HIS A 105 11.68 -5.01 10.39
N TYR A 106 12.89 -5.07 9.82
CA TYR A 106 13.19 -4.61 8.47
C TYR A 106 13.55 -5.79 7.60
N ARG A 107 12.93 -5.85 6.41
CA ARG A 107 13.13 -6.94 5.46
C ARG A 107 13.44 -6.40 4.08
N SER A 108 14.37 -7.06 3.41
CA SER A 108 14.66 -6.91 2.00
C SER A 108 14.96 -8.27 1.41
N ASP A 109 14.70 -8.45 0.11
CA ASP A 109 14.87 -9.73 -0.56
C ASP A 109 16.37 -10.07 -0.72
N VAL A 110 17.25 -9.05 -0.76
CA VAL A 110 18.71 -9.19 -0.94
C VAL A 110 19.42 -9.71 0.31
N ILE A 111 18.95 -9.34 1.51
CA ILE A 111 19.57 -9.74 2.79
C ILE A 111 19.05 -11.07 3.32
N LEU A 112 18.15 -11.73 2.58
CA LEU A 112 17.54 -12.98 3.02
C LEU A 112 18.58 -14.11 3.03
N GLY A 113 18.88 -14.65 4.21
CA GLY A 113 19.80 -15.77 4.36
C GLY A 113 21.24 -15.37 4.72
N LEU A 114 21.59 -14.08 4.64
CA LEU A 114 22.86 -13.58 5.17
C LEU A 114 22.82 -13.56 6.71
N ARG A 115 23.92 -13.93 7.36
CA ARG A 115 24.08 -13.93 8.83
C ARG A 115 25.25 -13.06 9.27
N ASP A 116 25.47 -11.96 8.56
CA ASP A 116 26.59 -11.08 8.77
C ASP A 116 26.24 -9.89 9.66
N LYS A 117 27.27 -9.29 10.25
CA LYS A 117 27.17 -7.96 10.86
C LYS A 117 27.15 -6.92 9.74
N VAL A 118 26.25 -5.94 9.85
CA VAL A 118 26.04 -4.88 8.88
C VAL A 118 25.84 -3.54 9.59
N TYR A 119 26.14 -2.45 8.88
CA TYR A 119 25.81 -1.11 9.31
C TYR A 119 24.43 -0.72 8.79
N VAL A 120 23.54 -0.35 9.70
CA VAL A 120 22.21 0.16 9.42
C VAL A 120 22.27 1.68 9.55
N ARG A 121 21.99 2.37 8.44
CA ARG A 121 21.79 3.82 8.42
C ARG A 121 20.31 4.15 8.39
N TYR A 122 19.90 5.04 9.28
CA TYR A 122 18.50 5.40 9.43
C TYR A 122 18.35 6.87 9.81
N SER A 123 17.19 7.43 9.46
CA SER A 123 16.75 8.73 9.92
C SER A 123 15.76 8.53 11.07
N LEU A 124 15.86 9.33 12.13
CA LEU A 124 14.86 9.31 13.21
C LEU A 124 13.50 9.86 12.75
N PHE A 125 13.48 10.66 11.69
CA PHE A 125 12.25 11.20 11.12
C PHE A 125 11.48 10.17 10.28
N ASP A 126 12.18 9.25 9.61
CA ASP A 126 11.57 8.19 8.80
C ASP A 126 12.15 6.81 9.13
N LEU A 127 11.40 6.08 9.94
CA LEU A 127 11.67 4.69 10.34
C LEU A 127 10.98 3.67 9.41
N SER A 128 10.42 4.11 8.28
CA SER A 128 9.74 3.20 7.33
C SER A 128 10.74 2.41 6.50
N LYS A 129 11.93 2.98 6.28
CA LYS A 129 13.02 2.39 5.49
C LYS A 129 14.35 2.61 6.19
N VAL A 130 15.24 1.64 6.06
CA VAL A 130 16.63 1.74 6.51
C VAL A 130 17.57 1.34 5.40
N GLN A 131 18.73 1.98 5.34
CA GLN A 131 19.78 1.64 4.38
C GLN A 131 20.76 0.69 5.05
N VAL A 132 21.07 -0.42 4.38
CA VAL A 132 21.94 -1.47 4.90
C VAL A 132 23.26 -1.44 4.15
N TYR A 133 24.36 -1.38 4.90
CA TYR A 133 25.72 -1.34 4.42
C TYR A 133 26.53 -2.52 4.98
N SER A 134 27.46 -3.04 4.20
CA SER A 134 28.45 -4.01 4.66
C SER A 134 29.38 -3.39 5.71
N MET A 135 30.11 -4.21 6.48
CA MET A 135 31.17 -3.73 7.39
C MET A 135 32.28 -2.98 6.64
N LYS A 136 32.44 -3.24 5.34
CA LYS A 136 33.37 -2.51 4.47
C LYS A 136 32.86 -1.13 4.01
N GLY A 137 31.60 -0.80 4.33
CA GLY A 137 30.96 0.45 3.90
C GLY A 137 30.26 0.38 2.53
N GLU A 138 30.22 -0.79 1.89
CA GLU A 138 29.51 -1.00 0.62
C GLU A 138 27.99 -1.01 0.84
N PHE A 139 27.24 -0.33 -0.02
CA PHE A 139 25.77 -0.33 0.03
C PHE A 139 25.22 -1.68 -0.44
N LEU A 140 24.44 -2.35 0.42
CA LEU A 140 23.82 -3.64 0.10
C LEU A 140 22.40 -3.45 -0.43
N CYS A 141 21.52 -2.83 0.37
CA CYS A 141 20.12 -2.68 -0.01
C CYS A 141 19.38 -1.65 0.86
N VAL A 142 18.20 -1.24 0.39
CA VAL A 142 17.17 -0.62 1.23
C VAL A 142 16.28 -1.73 1.82
N ALA A 143 16.07 -1.69 3.13
CA ALA A 143 15.16 -2.59 3.83
C ALA A 143 13.95 -1.81 4.35
N HIS A 144 12.76 -2.38 4.14
CA HIS A 144 11.50 -1.75 4.54
C HIS A 144 10.98 -2.36 5.83
N ARG A 145 10.30 -1.54 6.63
CA ARG A 145 9.63 -1.99 7.85
C ARG A 145 8.51 -2.96 7.51
N VAL A 146 8.47 -4.09 8.21
CA VAL A 146 7.44 -5.12 8.09
C VAL A 146 6.86 -5.38 9.48
N GLN A 147 5.53 -5.44 9.56
CA GLN A 147 4.84 -5.81 10.79
C GLN A 147 4.80 -7.34 10.94
N LYS A 148 4.89 -7.80 12.19
CA LYS A 148 4.64 -9.20 12.50
C LYS A 148 3.15 -9.45 12.43
N VAL A 149 2.75 -10.29 11.49
CA VAL A 149 1.37 -10.73 11.37
C VAL A 149 1.28 -12.16 11.89
N HIS A 150 0.26 -12.43 12.70
CA HIS A 150 0.02 -13.78 13.22
C HIS A 150 -0.39 -14.72 12.07
N PRO A 151 0.07 -15.98 12.02
CA PRO A 151 -0.31 -16.90 10.95
C PRO A 151 -1.82 -17.18 10.90
N MET A 152 -2.50 -17.17 12.06
CA MET A 152 -3.96 -17.29 12.14
C MET A 152 -4.71 -15.96 11.92
N ALA A 153 -4.03 -14.89 11.49
CA ALA A 153 -4.67 -13.59 11.23
C ALA A 153 -5.81 -13.71 10.20
N ASN A 154 -5.77 -14.69 9.31
CA ASN A 154 -6.85 -14.93 8.34
C ASN A 154 -8.17 -15.37 8.99
N VAL A 155 -8.15 -15.92 10.21
CA VAL A 155 -9.35 -16.40 10.92
C VAL A 155 -9.71 -15.50 12.09
N LEU A 156 -8.71 -15.12 12.90
CA LEU A 156 -8.90 -14.40 14.16
C LEU A 156 -8.48 -12.93 14.09
N GLY A 157 -7.87 -12.50 12.98
CA GLY A 157 -7.24 -11.18 12.88
C GLY A 157 -8.23 -10.07 12.56
N THR A 158 -7.80 -8.84 12.81
CA THR A 158 -8.51 -7.65 12.36
C THR A 158 -8.43 -7.51 10.84
N VAL A 159 -9.27 -6.68 10.23
CA VAL A 159 -9.29 -6.48 8.77
C VAL A 159 -7.91 -6.11 8.22
N LYS A 160 -7.17 -5.26 8.94
CA LYS A 160 -5.79 -4.87 8.60
C LYS A 160 -4.83 -6.06 8.60
N ASP A 161 -4.90 -6.91 9.63
CA ASP A 161 -4.02 -8.07 9.76
C ASP A 161 -4.31 -9.11 8.67
N MET A 162 -5.59 -9.29 8.29
CA MET A 162 -5.98 -10.16 7.18
C MET A 162 -5.41 -9.68 5.85
N GLU A 163 -5.47 -8.38 5.58
CA GLU A 163 -4.93 -7.79 4.36
C GLU A 163 -3.41 -7.89 4.31
N GLU A 164 -2.73 -7.53 5.40
CA GLU A 164 -1.27 -7.64 5.49
C GLU A 164 -0.82 -9.10 5.34
N TYR A 165 -1.51 -10.05 5.98
CA TYR A 165 -1.24 -11.48 5.82
C TYR A 165 -1.35 -11.92 4.36
N LYS A 166 -2.45 -11.56 3.68
CA LYS A 166 -2.67 -11.88 2.26
C LYS A 166 -1.57 -11.28 1.39
N GLN A 167 -1.16 -10.04 1.63
CA GLN A 167 -0.07 -9.40 0.89
C GLN A 167 1.27 -10.10 1.11
N GLN A 168 1.61 -10.43 2.36
CA GLN A 168 2.83 -11.16 2.69
C GLN A 168 2.86 -12.54 2.03
N TYR A 169 1.75 -13.28 2.10
CA TYR A 169 1.60 -14.59 1.48
C TYR A 169 1.76 -14.52 -0.05
N GLN A 170 1.08 -13.58 -0.71
CA GLN A 170 1.22 -13.37 -2.16
C GLN A 170 2.65 -13.04 -2.57
N ARG A 171 3.36 -12.21 -1.78
CA ARG A 171 4.76 -11.87 -2.04
C ARG A 171 5.66 -13.11 -1.94
N GLN A 172 5.47 -13.95 -0.93
CA GLN A 172 6.21 -15.21 -0.79
C GLN A 172 5.97 -16.14 -1.98
N GLN A 173 4.73 -16.30 -2.44
CA GLN A 173 4.40 -17.12 -3.62
C GLN A 173 5.02 -16.57 -4.91
N LYS A 174 5.05 -15.23 -5.09
CA LYS A 174 5.73 -14.58 -6.22
C LYS A 174 7.24 -14.85 -6.19
N ILE A 175 7.87 -14.78 -5.02
CA ILE A 175 9.30 -15.09 -4.88
C ILE A 175 9.56 -16.58 -5.19
N LYS A 176 8.77 -17.49 -4.60
CA LYS A 176 8.87 -18.94 -4.86
C LYS A 176 8.75 -19.26 -6.35
N SER A 177 7.72 -18.73 -7.02
CA SER A 177 7.53 -18.96 -8.45
C SER A 177 8.65 -18.37 -9.33
N ARG A 178 9.21 -17.20 -8.97
CA ARG A 178 10.38 -16.64 -9.65
C ARG A 178 11.63 -17.51 -9.49
N LEU A 179 11.89 -17.98 -8.27
CA LEU A 179 13.01 -18.88 -7.98
C LEU A 179 12.86 -20.20 -8.74
N VAL A 180 11.69 -20.83 -8.69
CA VAL A 180 11.41 -22.07 -9.46
C VAL A 180 11.64 -21.85 -10.95
N LYS A 181 11.24 -20.70 -11.51
CA LYS A 181 11.51 -20.37 -12.91
C LYS A 181 13.00 -20.17 -13.20
N GLN A 182 13.77 -19.57 -12.29
CA GLN A 182 15.22 -19.42 -12.44
C GLN A 182 15.91 -20.78 -12.39
N ILE A 183 15.58 -21.62 -11.41
CA ILE A 183 16.10 -22.98 -11.23
C ILE A 183 15.84 -23.82 -12.49
N LYS A 184 14.61 -23.81 -13.02
CA LYS A 184 14.26 -24.54 -14.25
C LYS A 184 14.99 -24.04 -15.50
N LYS A 185 15.50 -22.80 -15.49
CA LYS A 185 16.31 -22.25 -16.59
C LYS A 185 17.77 -22.61 -16.46
N THR A 186 18.29 -22.69 -15.24
CA THR A 186 19.72 -22.93 -14.97
C THR A 186 20.08 -24.40 -14.90
N PHE A 187 19.16 -25.26 -14.44
CA PHE A 187 19.40 -26.70 -14.26
C PHE A 187 18.60 -27.53 -15.28
N THR A 188 19.22 -28.56 -15.84
CA THR A 188 18.56 -29.55 -16.70
C THR A 188 17.69 -30.50 -15.86
N LYS A 189 16.68 -31.14 -16.48
CA LYS A 189 15.70 -31.99 -15.77
C LYS A 189 16.35 -33.12 -14.96
N ASP A 190 17.49 -33.63 -15.41
CA ASP A 190 18.18 -34.76 -14.79
C ASP A 190 18.86 -34.39 -13.46
N GLU A 191 19.28 -33.13 -13.28
CA GLU A 191 19.89 -32.64 -12.02
C GLU A 191 18.85 -32.25 -10.96
N LEU A 192 17.58 -32.07 -11.35
CA LEU A 192 16.49 -31.64 -10.46
C LEU A 192 15.82 -32.78 -9.69
N GLN A 193 16.04 -34.04 -10.09
CA GLN A 193 15.48 -35.22 -9.40
C GLN A 193 16.02 -35.40 -7.97
N VAL A 194 17.17 -34.79 -7.64
CA VAL A 194 17.82 -34.93 -6.32
C VAL A 194 17.08 -34.15 -5.20
N LEU A 195 16.09 -33.31 -5.53
CA LEU A 195 15.37 -32.46 -4.56
C LEU A 195 13.89 -32.83 -4.38
N GLU A 196 13.50 -34.07 -4.66
CA GLU A 196 12.18 -34.58 -4.28
C GLU A 196 12.10 -34.70 -2.75
N ILE A 197 11.81 -33.56 -2.10
CA ILE A 197 11.32 -33.52 -0.73
C ILE A 197 9.97 -34.23 -0.76
N GLU A 198 9.86 -35.36 -0.05
CA GLU A 198 8.59 -36.05 0.15
C GLU A 198 7.54 -35.03 0.63
N PRO A 199 6.39 -34.92 -0.06
CA PRO A 199 5.36 -33.98 0.36
C PRO A 199 4.92 -34.35 1.77
N GLU A 200 5.03 -33.41 2.72
CA GLU A 200 4.46 -33.57 4.07
C GLU A 200 2.98 -33.97 3.93
N PRO A 201 2.49 -34.93 4.74
CA PRO A 201 1.11 -35.37 4.68
C PRO A 201 0.20 -34.17 4.97
N VAL A 202 -0.51 -33.71 3.95
CA VAL A 202 -1.54 -32.69 4.09
C VAL A 202 -2.64 -33.33 4.94
N LEU A 203 -2.79 -32.89 6.19
CA LEU A 203 -3.97 -33.22 7.00
C LEU A 203 -5.21 -32.82 6.17
N GLU A 204 -6.08 -33.79 5.90
CA GLU A 204 -7.32 -33.62 5.17
C GLU A 204 -8.24 -32.64 5.92
N ILE A 205 -8.06 -31.36 5.66
CA ILE A 205 -9.13 -30.39 5.81
C ILE A 205 -10.01 -30.63 4.59
N GLU A 206 -11.26 -31.04 4.78
CA GLU A 206 -12.26 -31.11 3.71
C GLU A 206 -12.31 -29.77 2.97
N GLU A 207 -11.57 -29.64 1.87
CA GLU A 207 -11.72 -28.53 0.96
C GLU A 207 -13.07 -28.70 0.27
N GLN A 208 -14.07 -27.96 0.76
CA GLN A 208 -15.29 -27.66 0.01
C GLN A 208 -14.87 -27.30 -1.43
N PRO A 209 -15.39 -27.98 -2.47
CA PRO A 209 -14.94 -27.76 -3.84
C PRO A 209 -15.18 -26.31 -4.21
N LYS A 210 -14.10 -25.53 -4.33
CA LYS A 210 -14.18 -24.15 -4.83
C LYS A 210 -14.83 -24.23 -6.22
N PRO A 211 -15.97 -23.55 -6.46
CA PRO A 211 -16.62 -23.60 -7.75
C PRO A 211 -15.62 -23.15 -8.82
N LYS A 212 -15.46 -23.95 -9.87
CA LYS A 212 -14.67 -23.56 -11.05
C LYS A 212 -15.21 -22.21 -11.50
N ARG A 213 -14.44 -21.15 -11.31
CA ARG A 213 -14.81 -19.82 -11.83
C ARG A 213 -14.80 -19.91 -13.35
N GLU A 214 -15.97 -20.09 -13.94
CA GLU A 214 -16.14 -20.03 -15.37
C GLU A 214 -15.65 -18.66 -15.86
N ARG A 215 -14.80 -18.70 -16.90
CA ARG A 215 -14.22 -17.51 -17.49
C ARG A 215 -15.36 -16.72 -18.13
N LYS A 216 -15.74 -15.58 -17.54
CA LYS A 216 -16.77 -14.70 -18.12
C LYS A 216 -16.25 -14.18 -19.47
N LEU A 217 -16.83 -14.69 -20.57
CA LEU A 217 -16.57 -14.23 -21.93
C LEU A 217 -16.84 -12.73 -22.02
N THR A 218 -15.94 -11.99 -22.67
CA THR A 218 -16.12 -10.55 -22.92
C THR A 218 -17.29 -10.31 -23.88
N SER A 219 -17.91 -9.12 -23.83
CA SER A 219 -19.08 -8.80 -24.69
C SER A 219 -18.80 -9.04 -26.18
N ARG A 220 -17.55 -8.81 -26.62
CA ARG A 220 -17.09 -9.06 -27.99
C ARG A 220 -16.94 -10.55 -28.31
N GLU A 221 -16.48 -11.37 -27.36
CA GLU A 221 -16.38 -12.83 -27.54
C GLU A 221 -17.76 -13.49 -27.61
N ARG A 222 -18.76 -12.96 -26.90
CA ARG A 222 -20.17 -13.40 -27.04
C ARG A 222 -20.75 -13.04 -28.40
N GLN A 223 -20.48 -11.82 -28.89
CA GLN A 223 -20.97 -11.33 -30.18
C GLN A 223 -20.35 -12.06 -31.39
N MET A 224 -19.11 -12.55 -31.27
CA MET A 224 -18.41 -13.25 -32.37
C MET A 224 -18.80 -14.73 -32.49
N ASN A 225 -19.42 -15.31 -31.48
CA ASN A 225 -19.83 -16.71 -31.47
C ASN A 225 -21.30 -16.84 -31.91
N VAL A 226 -21.54 -16.69 -33.22
CA VAL A 226 -22.88 -16.85 -33.80
C VAL A 226 -23.26 -18.33 -33.74
N PRO A 227 -24.36 -18.71 -33.06
CA PRO A 227 -24.84 -20.08 -33.07
C PRO A 227 -25.31 -20.50 -34.48
N MET A 228 -25.28 -21.81 -34.76
CA MET A 228 -26.01 -22.34 -35.92
C MET A 228 -27.49 -22.40 -35.57
N PHE A 229 -28.34 -21.71 -36.34
CA PHE A 229 -29.79 -21.68 -36.13
C PHE A 229 -30.48 -22.77 -36.96
N ASN A 230 -31.46 -23.44 -36.38
CA ASN A 230 -32.24 -24.47 -37.09
C ASN A 230 -33.44 -23.87 -37.82
N SER A 231 -33.94 -22.72 -37.36
CA SER A 231 -35.03 -21.98 -37.98
C SER A 231 -34.65 -20.51 -38.23
N ASN A 232 -35.25 -19.90 -39.25
CA ASN A 232 -35.06 -18.48 -39.55
C ASN A 232 -35.59 -17.58 -38.42
N TYR A 233 -36.66 -17.99 -37.75
CA TYR A 233 -37.23 -17.25 -36.61
C TYR A 233 -36.23 -17.11 -35.44
N GLU A 234 -35.55 -18.21 -35.07
CA GLU A 234 -34.55 -18.20 -33.98
C GLU A 234 -33.39 -17.26 -34.29
N LYS A 235 -33.01 -17.20 -35.58
CA LYS A 235 -31.99 -16.29 -36.08
C LYS A 235 -32.42 -14.83 -35.97
N TYR A 236 -33.70 -14.52 -36.18
CA TYR A 236 -34.25 -13.18 -36.03
C TYR A 236 -34.23 -12.72 -34.56
N GLU A 237 -34.78 -13.52 -33.64
CA GLU A 237 -34.79 -13.21 -32.20
C GLU A 237 -33.37 -12.99 -31.65
N TRP A 238 -32.44 -13.86 -32.04
CA TRP A 238 -31.04 -13.75 -31.61
C TRP A 238 -30.38 -12.46 -32.11
N LEU A 239 -30.67 -12.04 -33.35
CA LEU A 239 -30.16 -10.79 -33.92
C LEU A 239 -30.78 -9.55 -33.24
N MET A 240 -32.02 -9.62 -32.78
CA MET A 240 -32.67 -8.55 -32.02
C MET A 240 -32.03 -8.39 -30.63
N GLU A 241 -31.70 -9.49 -29.95
CA GLU A 241 -31.11 -9.46 -28.61
C GLU A 241 -29.62 -9.08 -28.60
N ASN A 242 -28.84 -9.54 -29.59
CA ASN A 242 -27.38 -9.36 -29.64
C ASN A 242 -26.89 -8.24 -30.57
N GLY A 243 -27.76 -7.75 -31.46
CA GLY A 243 -27.49 -6.68 -32.43
C GLY A 243 -26.80 -7.13 -33.73
N CYS A 244 -27.04 -6.40 -34.82
CA CYS A 244 -26.50 -6.72 -36.16
C CYS A 244 -25.08 -6.16 -36.37
N THR A 245 -24.07 -7.03 -36.38
CA THR A 245 -22.65 -6.63 -36.51
C THR A 245 -22.16 -6.63 -37.97
N ASN A 246 -22.63 -7.57 -38.80
CA ASN A 246 -22.22 -7.70 -40.21
C ASN A 246 -23.25 -7.02 -41.16
N PRO A 247 -22.83 -6.28 -42.20
CA PRO A 247 -23.71 -5.82 -43.28
C PRO A 247 -24.64 -6.89 -43.86
N GLU A 248 -24.19 -8.14 -43.95
CA GLU A 248 -25.01 -9.26 -44.45
C GLU A 248 -26.16 -9.62 -43.50
N GLN A 249 -25.94 -9.53 -42.18
CA GLN A 249 -27.00 -9.73 -41.19
C GLN A 249 -28.10 -8.67 -41.30
N ARG A 250 -27.73 -7.41 -41.61
CA ARG A 250 -28.71 -6.33 -41.83
C ARG A 250 -29.54 -6.55 -43.09
N LYS A 251 -28.92 -7.00 -44.18
CA LYS A 251 -29.65 -7.37 -45.40
C LYS A 251 -30.60 -8.53 -45.14
N TRP A 252 -30.11 -9.58 -44.49
CA TRP A 252 -30.92 -10.74 -44.13
C TRP A 252 -32.09 -10.38 -43.22
N LEU A 253 -31.89 -9.53 -42.20
CA LEU A 253 -32.95 -9.04 -41.32
C LEU A 253 -34.02 -8.26 -42.09
N ALA A 254 -33.61 -7.37 -42.99
CA ALA A 254 -34.51 -6.58 -43.82
C ALA A 254 -35.33 -7.45 -44.78
N ASP A 255 -34.75 -8.53 -45.29
CA ASP A 255 -35.45 -9.48 -46.17
C ASP A 255 -36.38 -10.40 -45.36
N TYR A 256 -36.00 -10.80 -44.14
CA TYR A 256 -36.83 -11.61 -43.25
C TYR A 256 -38.08 -10.86 -42.78
N ILE A 257 -37.97 -9.57 -42.43
CA ILE A 257 -39.12 -8.74 -42.05
C ILE A 257 -40.15 -8.62 -43.19
N ARG A 258 -39.70 -8.73 -44.45
CA ARG A 258 -40.60 -8.72 -45.63
C ARG A 258 -41.14 -10.09 -46.00
N SER A 259 -40.69 -11.16 -45.35
CA SER A 259 -41.12 -12.52 -45.66
C SER A 259 -42.48 -12.83 -45.04
N ASP A 260 -43.25 -13.70 -45.71
CA ASP A 260 -44.55 -14.18 -45.22
C ASP A 260 -44.42 -14.92 -43.88
N GLU A 261 -43.25 -15.50 -43.59
CA GLU A 261 -42.95 -16.15 -42.31
C GLU A 261 -42.99 -15.15 -41.15
N TYR A 262 -42.44 -13.95 -41.32
CA TYR A 262 -42.47 -12.91 -40.28
C TYR A 262 -43.88 -12.38 -40.06
N ILE A 263 -44.63 -12.15 -41.15
CA ILE A 263 -46.02 -11.65 -41.09
C ILE A 263 -46.93 -12.68 -40.39
N ASN A 264 -46.77 -13.97 -40.66
CA ASN A 264 -47.59 -14.99 -39.98
C ASN A 264 -47.29 -15.13 -38.48
N ILE A 265 -46.08 -14.80 -38.04
CA ILE A 265 -45.67 -14.98 -36.63
C ILE A 265 -45.88 -13.69 -35.82
N TYR A 266 -45.62 -12.52 -36.41
CA TYR A 266 -45.68 -11.22 -35.72
C TYR A 266 -46.71 -10.23 -36.31
N GLY A 267 -47.40 -10.60 -37.39
CA GLY A 267 -48.34 -9.71 -38.09
C GLY A 267 -49.61 -9.40 -37.31
N ASP A 268 -50.03 -10.25 -36.37
CA ASP A 268 -51.22 -10.00 -35.53
C ASP A 268 -50.94 -9.09 -34.31
N GLU A 269 -49.68 -8.88 -33.92
CA GLU A 269 -49.34 -8.06 -32.73
C GLU A 269 -49.10 -6.57 -33.02
N ASN A 270 -49.05 -6.16 -34.30
CA ASN A 270 -48.75 -4.77 -34.68
C ASN A 270 -49.98 -3.87 -34.83
N ASP A 271 -51.21 -4.39 -34.75
CA ASP A 271 -52.44 -3.59 -34.78
C ASP A 271 -52.86 -3.05 -33.38
N GLU A 272 -52.28 -3.53 -32.28
CA GLU A 272 -52.63 -3.05 -30.92
C GLU A 272 -51.65 -2.02 -30.33
N LYS A 273 -50.52 -1.71 -30.98
CA LYS A 273 -49.53 -0.72 -30.47
C LYS A 273 -49.49 0.63 -31.20
N ASN A 274 -50.54 0.96 -31.95
CA ASN A 274 -50.73 2.29 -32.54
C ASN A 274 -52.00 2.98 -32.01
N ILE A 275 -52.26 2.85 -30.71
CA ILE A 275 -53.14 3.74 -29.96
C ILE A 275 -52.44 4.05 -28.62
N TYR A 276 -52.18 5.34 -28.40
CA TYR A 276 -51.38 6.03 -27.36
C TYR A 276 -49.88 6.19 -27.60
#